data_AF-A0A6H3NHA4-F1
#
_entry.id   AF-A0A6H3NHA4-F1
#
_cell.length_a   1.000
_cell.length_b   1.000
_cell.length_c   1.000
_cell.angle_alpha   90.00
_cell.angle_beta   90.00
_cell.angle_gamma   90.00
#
_symmetry.space_group_name_H-M   'P 1'
#
loop_
_entity.id
_entity.type
_entity.pdbx_description
1 polymer ?
#
loop_
_entity_poly.entity_id
_entity_poly.type
_entity_poly.pdbx_seq_one_letter_code
_entity_poly.pdbx_strand_id
1 'polypeptide(L)'
;MADSKLHSKFSSLFIFSFGIFLIFFSIQPLFSDESKLSAKQNKILKETFAYLETLEPKRIKIDKTTYNRHSQFESFFKFSFSGKKLSRWIQSRSKKYTFGSTGDYVAMYQDGEILLGRGFFSLNRLDRVLVLLHEARHADGKNYSHVVCPDDFPYLNTRDWKIHPAGKKGCDSVPDGGYGITASFLFELGAYGFLSQSDAAYRYNSEISRVIRD
;
A
#
# COMPACT_ATOMS: atom_id res chain seq x y z
N MET A 1 82.63 11.86 2.81
CA MET A 1 83.21 12.44 1.58
C MET A 1 82.08 13.05 0.77
N ALA A 2 82.23 14.34 0.46
CA ALA A 2 81.66 15.14 -0.64
C ALA A 2 80.17 15.02 -1.03
N ASP A 3 79.46 16.14 -0.88
CA ASP A 3 78.66 16.87 -1.90
C ASP A 3 78.06 16.08 -3.08
N SER A 4 76.81 16.25 -3.49
CA SER A 4 76.32 17.52 -4.06
C SER A 4 74.86 17.40 -4.52
N LYS A 5 74.23 18.56 -4.62
CA LYS A 5 72.85 18.82 -5.03
C LYS A 5 72.59 18.61 -6.52
N LEU A 6 71.34 18.20 -6.76
CA LEU A 6 70.38 18.60 -7.80
C LEU A 6 70.80 19.75 -8.75
N HIS A 7 70.63 19.54 -10.06
CA HIS A 7 69.84 20.37 -10.98
C HIS A 7 70.02 19.85 -12.41
N SER A 8 68.95 19.69 -13.19
CA SER A 8 68.63 20.55 -14.36
C SER A 8 68.03 19.61 -15.43
N LYS A 9 67.04 19.91 -16.27
CA LYS A 9 66.11 21.00 -16.56
C LYS A 9 65.29 20.45 -17.75
N PHE A 10 63.97 20.70 -17.78
CA PHE A 10 63.13 20.82 -19.00
C PHE A 10 63.04 19.57 -19.92
N SER A 11 61.97 19.21 -20.62
CA SER A 11 60.78 19.89 -21.10
C SER A 11 59.83 18.81 -21.64
N SER A 12 58.62 18.73 -21.12
CA SER A 12 57.45 18.27 -21.89
C SER A 12 56.18 18.90 -21.29
N LEU A 13 56.26 20.21 -21.08
CA LEU A 13 55.07 21.03 -20.92
C LEU A 13 54.48 21.15 -22.32
N PHE A 14 53.50 20.31 -22.63
CA PHE A 14 52.42 20.43 -23.62
C PHE A 14 52.01 19.00 -23.96
N ILE A 15 50.70 18.71 -23.92
CA ILE A 15 50.09 17.40 -24.19
C ILE A 15 50.04 16.46 -22.97
N PHE A 16 49.46 16.88 -21.84
CA PHE A 16 48.72 15.95 -20.96
C PHE A 16 47.57 16.63 -20.19
N SER A 17 47.05 17.75 -20.71
CA SER A 17 45.95 18.51 -20.09
C SER A 17 44.60 18.33 -20.81
N PHE A 18 44.53 17.48 -21.84
CA PHE A 18 43.30 17.31 -22.64
C PHE A 18 42.72 15.88 -22.60
N GLY A 19 43.26 15.00 -21.75
CA GLY A 19 42.84 13.59 -21.64
C GLY A 19 42.21 13.19 -20.30
N ILE A 20 42.00 14.14 -19.37
CA ILE A 20 41.38 13.89 -18.05
C ILE A 20 40.36 15.00 -17.73
N PHE A 21 39.59 15.43 -18.73
CA PHE A 21 38.44 16.34 -18.50
C PHE A 21 37.13 15.81 -19.08
N LEU A 22 37.12 14.59 -19.62
CA LEU A 22 35.93 13.93 -20.20
C LEU A 22 35.51 12.63 -19.47
N ILE A 23 36.10 12.32 -18.31
CA ILE A 23 35.64 11.19 -17.45
C ILE A 23 34.97 11.70 -16.15
N PHE A 24 34.77 13.01 -16.02
CA PHE A 24 33.97 13.62 -14.93
C PHE A 24 32.58 14.06 -15.37
N PHE A 25 32.16 13.75 -16.61
CA PHE A 25 30.75 13.80 -16.99
C PHE A 25 30.03 12.58 -16.42
N SER A 26 29.69 12.71 -15.14
CA SER A 26 28.37 12.37 -14.61
C SER A 26 27.72 11.11 -15.19
N ILE A 27 28.24 9.95 -14.80
CA ILE A 27 27.34 8.84 -14.47
C ILE A 27 27.03 9.02 -12.97
N GLN A 28 26.27 10.09 -12.65
CA GLN A 28 25.43 9.96 -11.47
C GLN A 28 24.41 8.89 -11.83
N PRO A 29 24.29 7.80 -11.05
CA PRO A 29 23.14 6.95 -11.21
C PRO A 29 21.95 7.87 -10.96
N LEU A 30 21.10 8.00 -11.97
CA LEU A 30 19.87 8.79 -11.95
C LEU A 30 18.86 8.03 -11.08
N PHE A 31 19.22 7.74 -9.83
CA PHE A 31 18.29 7.37 -8.79
C PHE A 31 17.58 8.66 -8.43
N SER A 32 16.51 8.93 -9.20
CA SER A 32 15.41 9.74 -8.74
C SER A 32 15.11 9.38 -7.28
N ASP A 33 14.88 10.39 -6.44
CA ASP A 33 14.43 10.27 -5.04
C ASP A 33 12.98 9.71 -5.01
N GLU A 34 12.71 8.65 -5.80
CA GLU A 34 11.39 8.05 -6.08
C GLU A 34 10.72 7.63 -4.78
N SER A 35 11.50 7.31 -3.75
CA SER A 35 11.00 6.93 -2.45
C SER A 35 10.13 8.01 -1.79
N LYS A 36 10.36 9.31 -2.04
CA LYS A 36 9.57 10.35 -1.37
C LYS A 36 8.32 10.71 -2.17
N LEU A 37 7.20 10.82 -1.46
CA LEU A 37 5.97 11.36 -2.04
C LEU A 37 6.18 12.82 -2.47
N SER A 38 5.82 13.14 -3.71
CA SER A 38 5.69 14.53 -4.17
C SER A 38 4.64 15.30 -3.37
N ALA A 39 4.64 16.64 -3.47
CA ALA A 39 3.63 17.48 -2.82
C ALA A 39 2.19 17.09 -3.22
N LYS A 40 1.96 16.76 -4.50
CA LYS A 40 0.66 16.30 -5.01
C LYS A 40 0.26 14.96 -4.41
N GLN A 41 1.18 13.99 -4.35
CA GLN A 41 0.92 12.68 -3.76
C GLN A 41 0.64 12.78 -2.25
N ASN A 42 1.42 13.59 -1.54
CA ASN A 42 1.18 13.89 -0.12
C ASN A 42 -0.19 14.52 0.10
N LYS A 43 -0.63 15.44 -0.77
CA LYS A 43 -1.98 16.01 -0.70
C LYS A 43 -3.06 14.93 -0.85
N ILE A 44 -2.93 14.05 -1.85
CA ILE A 44 -3.89 12.94 -2.07
C ILE A 44 -3.94 12.00 -0.87
N LEU A 45 -2.79 11.68 -0.26
CA LEU A 45 -2.72 10.83 0.93
C LEU A 45 -3.43 11.48 2.12
N LYS A 46 -3.17 12.77 2.38
CA LYS A 46 -3.86 13.54 3.42
C LYS A 46 -5.36 13.61 3.21
N GLU A 47 -5.80 13.86 1.98
CA GLU A 47 -7.23 13.86 1.61
C GLU A 47 -7.87 12.49 1.80
N THR A 48 -7.11 11.40 1.61
CA THR A 48 -7.60 10.03 1.84
C THR A 48 -7.86 9.78 3.33
N PHE A 49 -6.95 10.19 4.21
CA PHE A 49 -7.18 10.11 5.66
C PHE A 49 -8.29 11.05 6.13
N ALA A 50 -8.31 12.29 5.62
CA ALA A 50 -9.38 13.22 5.95
C ALA A 50 -10.75 12.68 5.55
N TYR A 51 -10.86 12.04 4.37
CA TYR A 51 -12.07 11.33 3.95
C TYR A 51 -12.44 10.20 4.92
N LEU A 52 -11.50 9.31 5.25
CA LEU A 52 -11.74 8.22 6.20
C LEU A 52 -12.28 8.76 7.53
N GLU A 53 -11.71 9.84 8.05
CA GLU A 53 -12.14 10.48 9.31
C GLU A 53 -13.54 11.09 9.27
N THR A 54 -14.13 11.27 8.07
CA THR A 54 -15.54 11.68 7.94
C THR A 54 -16.54 10.53 8.12
N LEU A 55 -16.08 9.28 8.07
CA LEU A 55 -16.92 8.07 8.14
C LEU A 55 -17.22 7.70 9.60
N GLU A 56 -18.04 8.53 10.24
CA GLU A 56 -18.45 8.31 11.64
C GLU A 56 -19.88 7.76 11.72
N PRO A 57 -20.12 6.68 12.49
CA PRO A 57 -21.42 6.02 12.54
C PRO A 57 -22.51 7.00 12.99
N LYS A 58 -23.65 6.96 12.29
CA LYS A 58 -24.85 7.69 12.67
C LYS A 58 -25.94 6.72 13.10
N ARG A 59 -26.73 6.26 12.14
CA ARG A 59 -27.84 5.32 12.35
C ARG A 59 -27.68 4.16 11.39
N ILE A 60 -27.79 2.94 11.91
CA ILE A 60 -27.83 1.71 11.11
C ILE A 60 -29.05 1.77 10.18
N LYS A 61 -28.83 1.47 8.90
CA LYS A 61 -29.77 1.52 7.78
C LYS A 61 -30.28 0.15 7.35
N ILE A 62 -29.69 -0.91 7.90
CA ILE A 62 -30.12 -2.30 7.68
C ILE A 62 -30.85 -2.84 8.91
N ASP A 63 -31.45 -4.02 8.77
CA ASP A 63 -32.08 -4.71 9.90
C ASP A 63 -31.07 -4.96 11.04
N LYS A 64 -31.50 -4.71 12.28
CA LYS A 64 -30.63 -4.82 13.47
C LYS A 64 -30.19 -6.25 13.74
N THR A 65 -31.06 -7.23 13.48
CA THR A 65 -30.72 -8.65 13.65
C THR A 65 -29.64 -9.06 12.66
N THR A 66 -29.78 -8.63 11.40
CA THR A 66 -28.77 -8.81 10.36
C THR A 66 -27.44 -8.17 10.76
N TYR A 67 -27.45 -6.90 11.21
CA TYR A 67 -26.24 -6.21 11.65
C TYR A 67 -25.52 -6.96 12.77
N ASN A 68 -26.24 -7.32 13.83
CA ASN A 68 -25.68 -8.01 15.00
C ASN A 68 -25.14 -9.41 14.66
N ARG A 69 -25.74 -10.09 13.67
CA ARG A 69 -25.30 -11.43 13.25
C ARG A 69 -24.06 -11.39 12.35
N HIS A 70 -23.94 -10.37 11.51
CA HIS A 70 -22.97 -10.37 10.41
C HIS A 70 -21.83 -9.36 10.55
N SER A 71 -21.95 -8.33 11.38
CA SER A 71 -20.82 -7.43 11.64
C SER A 71 -19.68 -8.20 12.32
N GLN A 72 -18.48 -8.08 11.73
CA GLN A 72 -17.23 -8.60 12.31
C GLN A 72 -16.27 -7.48 12.72
N PHE A 73 -16.67 -6.21 12.53
CA PHE A 73 -15.76 -5.08 12.64
C PHE A 73 -15.12 -4.98 14.03
N GLU A 74 -15.93 -4.96 15.09
CA GLU A 74 -15.42 -4.82 16.45
C GLU A 74 -14.63 -6.07 16.90
N SER A 75 -15.00 -7.25 16.39
CA SER A 75 -14.23 -8.48 16.61
C SER A 75 -12.82 -8.37 16.04
N PHE A 76 -12.66 -7.81 14.84
CA PHE A 76 -11.36 -7.69 14.18
C PHE A 76 -10.52 -6.51 14.72
N PHE A 77 -11.14 -5.34 14.89
CA PHE A 77 -10.43 -4.11 15.25
C PHE A 77 -10.33 -3.86 16.76
N LYS A 78 -11.13 -4.56 17.58
CA LYS A 78 -11.24 -4.36 19.04
C LYS A 78 -11.70 -2.94 19.43
N PHE A 79 -12.39 -2.26 18.52
CA PHE A 79 -13.10 -1.02 18.77
C PHE A 79 -14.31 -0.90 17.83
N SER A 80 -15.35 -0.19 18.26
CA SER A 80 -16.54 0.07 17.44
C SER A 80 -16.23 0.98 16.24
N PHE A 81 -16.95 0.78 15.13
CA PHE A 81 -16.75 1.49 13.87
C PHE A 81 -16.58 3.00 14.05
N SER A 82 -15.45 3.53 13.58
CA SER A 82 -15.15 4.96 13.58
C SER A 82 -14.01 5.21 12.60
N GLY A 83 -14.27 6.08 11.62
CA GLY A 83 -13.27 6.54 10.67
C GLY A 83 -12.02 7.10 11.33
N LYS A 84 -12.17 7.90 12.38
CA LYS A 84 -11.04 8.44 13.17
C LYS A 84 -10.21 7.36 13.86
N LYS A 85 -10.85 6.33 14.44
CA LYS A 85 -10.11 5.23 15.06
C LYS A 85 -9.37 4.39 14.01
N LEU A 86 -10.00 4.13 12.86
CA LEU A 86 -9.35 3.46 11.72
C LEU A 86 -8.16 4.26 11.19
N SER A 87 -8.30 5.57 11.01
CA SER A 87 -7.21 6.46 10.58
C SER A 87 -6.00 6.32 11.49
N ARG A 88 -6.20 6.32 12.82
CA ARG A 88 -5.13 6.09 13.79
C ARG A 88 -4.59 4.66 13.75
N TRP A 89 -5.46 3.66 13.58
CA TRP A 89 -5.07 2.25 13.51
C TRP A 89 -4.15 1.96 12.32
N ILE A 90 -4.44 2.56 11.15
CA ILE A 90 -3.59 2.48 9.95
C ILE A 90 -2.26 3.20 10.22
N GLN A 91 -2.31 4.43 10.73
CA GLN A 91 -1.11 5.23 10.97
C GLN A 91 -0.19 4.62 12.04
N SER A 92 -0.70 3.91 13.04
CA SER A 92 0.15 3.22 14.03
C SER A 92 0.91 2.02 13.45
N ARG A 93 0.53 1.55 12.25
CA ARG A 93 1.11 0.39 11.55
C ARG A 93 2.02 0.76 10.40
N SER A 94 2.07 2.04 10.04
CA SER A 94 2.94 2.58 8.99
C SER A 94 3.87 3.64 9.57
N LYS A 95 5.17 3.38 9.52
CA LYS A 95 6.22 4.34 9.91
C LYS A 95 6.40 5.43 8.84
N LYS A 96 6.21 5.08 7.56
CA LYS A 96 6.31 6.01 6.43
C LYS A 96 5.58 5.48 5.20
N TYR A 97 5.22 6.41 4.32
CA TYR A 97 4.67 6.17 2.99
C TYR A 97 5.67 6.62 1.95
N THR A 98 5.89 5.78 0.95
CA THR A 98 6.82 6.04 -0.15
C THR A 98 6.16 5.81 -1.49
N PHE A 99 6.81 6.29 -2.55
CA PHE A 99 6.39 6.04 -3.92
C PHE A 99 7.43 5.17 -4.63
N GLY A 100 7.00 4.36 -5.59
CA GLY A 100 7.92 3.57 -6.39
C GLY A 100 7.24 2.46 -7.18
N SER A 101 8.05 1.58 -7.74
CA SER A 101 7.59 0.42 -8.49
C SER A 101 7.07 -0.67 -7.55
N THR A 102 5.79 -1.00 -7.70
CA THR A 102 5.10 -2.08 -6.96
C THR A 102 4.79 -3.28 -7.87
N GLY A 103 5.35 -3.33 -9.09
CA GLY A 103 5.00 -4.34 -10.10
C GLY A 103 3.51 -4.30 -10.43
N ASP A 104 2.86 -5.47 -10.33
CA ASP A 104 1.42 -5.64 -10.58
C ASP A 104 0.54 -5.17 -9.41
N TYR A 105 1.13 -4.82 -8.27
CA TYR A 105 0.38 -4.43 -7.07
C TYR A 105 0.12 -2.92 -7.05
N VAL A 106 -0.97 -2.51 -6.39
CA VAL A 106 -1.30 -1.10 -6.21
C VAL A 106 -0.48 -0.45 -5.09
N ALA A 107 -0.19 -1.22 -4.05
CA ALA A 107 0.67 -0.86 -2.94
C ALA A 107 1.28 -2.14 -2.36
N MET A 108 2.32 -2.00 -1.55
CA MET A 108 2.95 -3.11 -0.83
C MET A 108 3.43 -2.65 0.53
N TYR A 109 3.16 -3.44 1.57
CA TYR A 109 3.80 -3.29 2.88
C TYR A 109 5.16 -3.99 2.93
N GLN A 110 6.17 -3.30 3.47
CA GLN A 110 7.50 -3.84 3.73
C GLN A 110 8.09 -3.21 5.00
N ASP A 111 8.28 -4.00 6.06
CA ASP A 111 9.03 -3.62 7.28
C ASP A 111 8.65 -2.27 7.94
N GLY A 112 7.35 -1.94 7.92
CA GLY A 112 6.79 -0.72 8.49
C GLY A 112 6.67 0.42 7.48
N GLU A 113 6.99 0.18 6.22
CA GLU A 113 6.81 1.10 5.10
C GLU A 113 5.66 0.62 4.21
N ILE A 114 4.83 1.55 3.74
CA ILE A 114 3.85 1.27 2.69
C ILE A 114 4.34 1.95 1.41
N LEU A 115 4.79 1.14 0.46
CA LEU A 115 5.20 1.58 -0.87
C LEU A 115 3.96 1.71 -1.75
N LEU A 116 3.66 2.92 -2.21
CA LEU A 116 2.50 3.24 -3.03
C LEU A 116 2.89 3.25 -4.51
N GLY A 117 2.23 2.43 -5.31
CA GLY A 117 2.42 2.39 -6.76
C GLY A 117 1.74 3.56 -7.46
N ARG A 118 2.02 3.72 -8.77
CA ARG A 118 1.35 4.74 -9.60
C ARG A 118 -0.18 4.58 -9.59
N GLY A 119 -0.65 3.34 -9.66
CA GLY A 119 -2.09 3.01 -9.68
C GLY A 119 -2.84 3.52 -8.45
N PHE A 120 -2.20 3.58 -7.28
CA PHE A 120 -2.82 4.04 -6.03
C PHE A 120 -3.38 5.47 -6.16
N PHE A 121 -2.63 6.37 -6.79
CA PHE A 121 -3.02 7.78 -6.92
C PHE A 121 -4.13 8.00 -7.95
N SER A 122 -4.40 7.01 -8.81
CA SER A 122 -5.50 7.02 -9.78
C SER A 122 -6.80 6.43 -9.23
N LEU A 123 -6.73 5.72 -8.10
CA LEU A 123 -7.92 5.18 -7.42
C LEU A 123 -8.82 6.29 -6.88
N ASN A 124 -10.12 6.03 -6.73
CA ASN A 124 -10.99 6.92 -5.97
C ASN A 124 -10.67 6.88 -4.46
N ARG A 125 -11.21 7.83 -3.71
CA ARG A 125 -10.93 7.98 -2.26
C ARG A 125 -11.23 6.74 -1.43
N LEU A 126 -12.29 5.98 -1.75
CA LEU A 126 -12.65 4.77 -1.01
C LEU A 126 -11.67 3.65 -1.31
N ASP A 127 -11.34 3.42 -2.58
CA ASP A 127 -10.40 2.36 -2.96
C ASP A 127 -9.00 2.61 -2.39
N ARG A 128 -8.58 3.88 -2.28
CA ARG A 128 -7.35 4.23 -1.55
C ARG A 128 -7.42 3.85 -0.08
N VAL A 129 -8.55 4.11 0.61
CA VAL A 129 -8.74 3.67 2.00
C VAL A 129 -8.65 2.16 2.13
N LEU A 130 -9.29 1.40 1.23
CA LEU A 130 -9.25 -0.06 1.25
C LEU A 130 -7.82 -0.59 1.11
N VAL A 131 -7.05 -0.02 0.16
CA VAL A 131 -5.63 -0.39 -0.01
C VAL A 131 -4.82 -0.06 1.24
N LEU A 132 -4.95 1.14 1.80
CA LEU A 132 -4.19 1.51 3.01
C LEU A 132 -4.54 0.63 4.22
N LEU A 133 -5.82 0.29 4.37
CA LEU A 133 -6.30 -0.60 5.43
C LEU A 133 -5.70 -2.00 5.26
N HIS A 134 -5.76 -2.54 4.04
CA HIS A 134 -5.20 -3.83 3.66
C HIS A 134 -3.70 -3.90 3.97
N GLU A 135 -2.91 -2.96 3.43
CA GLU A 135 -1.46 -2.95 3.62
C GLU A 135 -1.08 -2.78 5.09
N ALA A 136 -1.83 -1.99 5.86
CA ALA A 136 -1.60 -1.85 7.28
C ALA A 136 -1.78 -3.17 8.03
N ARG A 137 -2.65 -4.08 7.59
CA ARG A 137 -2.84 -5.38 8.27
C ARG A 137 -1.59 -6.26 8.21
N HIS A 138 -0.82 -6.17 7.14
CA HIS A 138 0.44 -6.91 7.02
C HIS A 138 1.46 -6.52 8.11
N ALA A 139 1.32 -5.35 8.74
CA ALA A 139 2.15 -4.93 9.86
C ALA A 139 1.92 -5.74 11.15
N ASP A 140 0.76 -6.39 11.30
CA ASP A 140 0.43 -7.16 12.50
C ASP A 140 1.12 -8.55 12.53
N GLY A 141 1.91 -8.89 11.50
CA GLY A 141 2.82 -10.03 11.50
C GLY A 141 2.63 -11.00 10.33
N LYS A 142 3.52 -12.00 10.26
CA LYS A 142 3.60 -12.94 9.13
C LYS A 142 2.32 -13.73 8.88
N ASN A 143 1.53 -13.98 9.92
CA ASN A 143 0.24 -14.69 9.82
C ASN A 143 -0.80 -13.94 8.98
N TYR A 144 -0.61 -12.64 8.73
CA TYR A 144 -1.47 -11.83 7.87
C TYR A 144 -0.89 -11.64 6.48
N SER A 145 0.17 -12.37 6.11
CA SER A 145 0.68 -12.38 4.74
C SER A 145 -0.24 -13.20 3.85
N HIS A 146 -0.28 -12.86 2.55
CA HIS A 146 -1.02 -13.68 1.61
C HIS A 146 -0.43 -15.07 1.43
N VAL A 147 -1.32 -16.05 1.30
CA VAL A 147 -1.01 -17.41 0.85
C VAL A 147 -1.37 -17.57 -0.63
N VAL A 148 -0.95 -18.69 -1.21
CA VAL A 148 -1.35 -19.08 -2.55
C VAL A 148 -2.85 -19.42 -2.52
N CYS A 149 -3.62 -18.81 -3.42
CA CYS A 149 -5.02 -19.18 -3.61
C CYS A 149 -5.12 -20.61 -4.18
N PRO A 150 -6.12 -21.41 -3.77
CA PRO A 150 -6.37 -22.74 -4.31
C PRO A 150 -6.36 -22.80 -5.85
N ASP A 151 -5.96 -23.92 -6.43
CA ASP A 151 -5.90 -24.10 -7.88
C ASP A 151 -7.29 -24.05 -8.52
N ASP A 152 -8.32 -24.46 -7.78
CA ASP A 152 -9.73 -24.43 -8.16
C ASP A 152 -10.45 -23.16 -7.67
N PHE A 153 -9.71 -22.10 -7.35
CA PHE A 153 -10.28 -20.87 -6.80
C PHE A 153 -11.40 -20.31 -7.71
N PRO A 154 -12.65 -20.24 -7.22
CA PRO A 154 -13.82 -20.15 -8.11
C PRO A 154 -14.15 -18.71 -8.53
N TYR A 155 -13.37 -17.71 -8.09
CA TYR A 155 -13.69 -16.30 -8.29
C TYR A 155 -12.60 -15.55 -9.07
N LEU A 156 -13.02 -14.68 -9.99
CA LEU A 156 -12.13 -13.71 -10.63
C LEU A 156 -11.84 -12.52 -9.71
N ASN A 157 -10.75 -11.81 -9.95
CA ASN A 157 -10.56 -10.52 -9.33
C ASN A 157 -11.59 -9.53 -9.89
N THR A 158 -12.52 -9.08 -9.05
CA THR A 158 -13.62 -8.21 -9.51
C THR A 158 -13.17 -6.80 -9.93
N ARG A 159 -11.93 -6.41 -9.58
CA ARG A 159 -11.33 -5.12 -9.94
C ARG A 159 -10.53 -5.18 -11.24
N ASP A 160 -10.05 -6.37 -11.62
CA ASP A 160 -9.37 -6.60 -12.90
C ASP A 160 -9.56 -8.04 -13.35
N TRP A 161 -10.45 -8.25 -14.32
CA TRP A 161 -10.78 -9.58 -14.86
C TRP A 161 -9.60 -10.27 -15.57
N LYS A 162 -8.50 -9.56 -15.85
CA LYS A 162 -7.27 -10.16 -16.37
C LYS A 162 -6.50 -10.91 -15.27
N ILE A 163 -6.77 -10.59 -14.00
CA ILE A 163 -6.13 -11.23 -12.85
C ILE A 163 -6.94 -12.45 -12.44
N HIS A 164 -6.36 -13.62 -12.71
CA HIS A 164 -6.83 -14.93 -12.23
C HIS A 164 -6.14 -15.24 -10.90
N PRO A 165 -6.85 -15.25 -9.75
CA PRO A 165 -6.20 -15.44 -8.45
C PRO A 165 -5.71 -16.87 -8.21
N ALA A 166 -6.34 -17.87 -8.84
CA ALA A 166 -5.97 -19.29 -8.72
C ALA A 166 -4.46 -19.51 -8.92
N GLY A 167 -3.83 -20.25 -8.02
CA GLY A 167 -2.39 -20.52 -8.04
C GLY A 167 -1.48 -19.31 -7.78
N LYS A 168 -2.03 -18.12 -7.49
CA LYS A 168 -1.25 -16.92 -7.18
C LYS A 168 -1.26 -16.61 -5.68
N LYS A 169 -0.17 -16.01 -5.21
CA LYS A 169 -0.08 -15.48 -3.84
C LYS A 169 -0.97 -14.24 -3.71
N GLY A 170 -2.15 -14.40 -3.12
CA GLY A 170 -3.14 -13.32 -3.09
C GLY A 170 -4.43 -13.66 -2.36
N CYS A 171 -4.42 -14.66 -1.48
CA CYS A 171 -5.54 -15.00 -0.61
C CYS A 171 -5.15 -14.85 0.86
N ASP A 172 -6.13 -14.62 1.71
CA ASP A 172 -5.95 -14.63 3.16
C ASP A 172 -6.21 -16.04 3.69
N SER A 173 -5.31 -16.53 4.55
CA SER A 173 -5.47 -17.80 5.28
C SER A 173 -6.16 -17.63 6.64
N VAL A 174 -6.48 -16.40 7.03
CA VAL A 174 -7.18 -16.09 8.29
C VAL A 174 -8.35 -15.15 8.02
N PRO A 175 -9.48 -15.28 8.75
CA PRO A 175 -10.68 -14.49 8.49
C PRO A 175 -10.52 -12.97 8.61
N ASP A 176 -9.52 -12.52 9.37
CA ASP A 176 -9.20 -11.12 9.60
C ASP A 176 -7.89 -10.69 8.93
N GLY A 177 -7.50 -11.35 7.82
CA GLY A 177 -6.44 -10.90 6.93
C GLY A 177 -6.77 -9.57 6.23
N GLY A 178 -5.94 -9.16 5.27
CA GLY A 178 -6.12 -7.89 4.55
C GLY A 178 -7.49 -7.74 3.88
N TYR A 179 -7.95 -8.78 3.18
CA TYR A 179 -9.28 -8.86 2.57
C TYR A 179 -10.39 -9.03 3.61
N GLY A 180 -10.12 -9.79 4.68
CA GLY A 180 -11.06 -9.96 5.79
C GLY A 180 -11.45 -8.62 6.46
N ILE A 181 -10.47 -7.77 6.74
CA ILE A 181 -10.73 -6.48 7.39
C ILE A 181 -11.30 -5.42 6.44
N THR A 182 -10.96 -5.46 5.15
CA THR A 182 -11.59 -4.57 4.16
C THR A 182 -13.04 -4.97 3.91
N ALA A 183 -13.35 -6.27 3.90
CA ALA A 183 -14.72 -6.78 3.88
C ALA A 183 -15.52 -6.28 5.09
N SER A 184 -14.96 -6.41 6.32
CA SER A 184 -15.66 -5.94 7.52
C SER A 184 -15.90 -4.43 7.51
N PHE A 185 -14.94 -3.65 7.01
CA PHE A 185 -15.11 -2.21 6.80
C PHE A 185 -16.21 -1.87 5.78
N LEU A 186 -16.25 -2.56 4.64
CA LEU A 186 -17.28 -2.37 3.61
C LEU A 186 -18.68 -2.72 4.11
N PHE A 187 -18.79 -3.74 4.96
CA PHE A 187 -20.04 -4.07 5.65
C PHE A 187 -20.55 -2.88 6.48
N GLU A 188 -19.67 -2.23 7.25
CA GLU A 188 -20.04 -1.05 8.04
C GLU A 188 -20.48 0.12 7.13
N LEU A 189 -19.81 0.32 5.99
CA LEU A 189 -20.23 1.36 5.04
C LEU A 189 -21.63 1.13 4.48
N GLY A 190 -21.98 -0.12 4.15
CA GLY A 190 -23.34 -0.48 3.77
C GLY A 190 -24.32 -0.34 4.93
N ALA A 191 -23.95 -0.83 6.11
CA ALA A 191 -24.80 -0.81 7.30
C ALA A 191 -25.15 0.61 7.75
N TYR A 192 -24.23 1.57 7.69
CA TYR A 192 -24.49 2.97 8.06
C TYR A 192 -24.94 3.85 6.89
N GLY A 193 -25.02 3.31 5.66
CA GLY A 193 -25.50 4.02 4.48
C GLY A 193 -24.51 5.00 3.87
N PHE A 194 -23.21 4.79 4.06
CA PHE A 194 -22.15 5.50 3.33
C PHE A 194 -21.99 4.99 1.89
N LEU A 195 -22.42 3.75 1.63
CA LEU A 195 -22.53 3.15 0.31
C LEU A 195 -23.97 2.69 0.07
N SER A 196 -24.36 2.64 -1.20
CA SER A 196 -25.59 1.93 -1.59
C SER A 196 -25.46 0.45 -1.19
N GLN A 197 -26.59 -0.20 -0.90
CA GLN A 197 -26.58 -1.62 -0.51
C GLN A 197 -25.98 -2.51 -1.60
N SER A 198 -26.26 -2.20 -2.88
CA SER A 198 -25.70 -2.93 -4.02
C SER A 198 -24.19 -2.76 -4.12
N ASP A 199 -23.68 -1.53 -3.98
CA ASP A 199 -22.23 -1.28 -4.06
C ASP A 199 -21.50 -1.90 -2.88
N ALA A 200 -22.06 -1.81 -1.68
CA ALA A 200 -21.51 -2.42 -0.48
C ALA A 200 -21.46 -3.95 -0.63
N ALA A 201 -22.55 -4.59 -1.06
CA ALA A 201 -22.62 -6.03 -1.25
C ALA A 201 -21.65 -6.52 -2.34
N TYR A 202 -21.60 -5.83 -3.49
CA TYR A 202 -20.67 -6.15 -4.57
C TYR A 202 -19.22 -6.12 -4.08
N ARG A 203 -18.83 -5.03 -3.42
CA ARG A 203 -17.45 -4.85 -2.92
C ARG A 203 -17.13 -5.82 -1.79
N TYR A 204 -18.06 -6.01 -0.85
CA TYR A 204 -17.92 -6.96 0.25
C TYR A 204 -17.66 -8.38 -0.28
N ASN A 205 -18.48 -8.83 -1.23
CA ASN A 205 -18.36 -10.17 -1.81
C ASN A 205 -17.03 -10.34 -2.59
N SER A 206 -16.51 -9.26 -3.18
CA SER A 206 -15.19 -9.30 -3.81
C SER A 206 -14.05 -9.48 -2.82
N GLU A 207 -14.15 -8.93 -1.61
CA GLU A 207 -13.07 -9.07 -0.62
C GLU A 207 -13.18 -10.45 0.05
N ILE A 208 -14.39 -10.84 0.47
CA ILE A 208 -14.59 -12.10 1.20
C ILE A 208 -14.30 -13.34 0.35
N SER A 209 -14.43 -13.24 -0.98
CA SER A 209 -14.10 -14.34 -1.89
C SER A 209 -12.63 -14.74 -1.82
N ARG A 210 -11.74 -13.83 -1.41
CA ARG A 210 -10.29 -14.03 -1.28
C ARG A 210 -9.85 -14.46 0.11
N VAL A 211 -10.80 -14.70 1.02
CA VAL A 211 -10.56 -15.29 2.32
C VAL A 211 -10.86 -16.78 2.23
N ILE A 212 -9.82 -17.61 2.36
CA ILE A 212 -9.98 -19.07 2.34
C ILE A 212 -10.70 -19.47 3.62
N ARG A 213 -11.77 -20.25 3.47
CA ARG A 213 -12.47 -20.90 4.57
C ARG A 213 -12.16 -22.38 4.45
N ASP A 214 -11.63 -22.96 5.52
CA ASP A 214 -11.38 -24.40 5.63
C ASP A 214 -12.66 -25.21 5.35
#